data_AF-A0A7V9RX22-F1
#
_entry.id   AF-A0A7V9RX22-F1
#
_cell.length_a   1.000
_cell.length_b   1.000
_cell.length_c   1.000
_cell.angle_alpha   90.00
_cell.angle_beta   90.00
_cell.angle_gamma   90.00
#
_symmetry.space_group_name_H-M   'P 1'
#
loop_
_entity.id
_entity.type
_entity.pdbx_description
1 polymer ?
#
loop_
_entity_poly.entity_id
_entity_poly.type
_entity_poly.pdbx_seq_one_letter_code
_entity_poly.pdbx_strand_id
1 'polypeptide(L)'
;MGRVDHRVSGALIGWVAFVAIFSILNYVARFSGPTPPADVAYRWESSIGALVQFALVLAIVLLIARGRSRREFFALRLPTSWGQAATISVAVVVGILLIAQTLAPFVDPEGEQGLIPTYWDAGRIAQFAAFAFAVIIVGPIVEELMFRGAGFSLLEPFGRWTAVIGVGVAFGVVHGLLEGLPIITAFGLGLAYLRSRTQSLYPCVLLHSAFNAAGLALGVAT
;
A
#
# COMPACT_ATOMS: atom_id res chain seq x y z
N MET A 1 30.29 -4.69 24.56
CA MET A 1 29.31 -4.62 23.46
C MET A 1 28.41 -5.84 23.55
N GLY A 2 27.22 -5.70 24.14
CA GLY A 2 26.26 -6.80 24.22
C GLY A 2 25.68 -7.08 22.84
N ARG A 3 25.80 -8.32 22.37
CA ARG A 3 25.06 -8.82 21.20
C ARG A 3 23.58 -8.63 21.49
N VAL A 4 22.92 -7.71 20.80
CA VAL A 4 21.46 -7.68 20.78
C VAL A 4 21.06 -8.91 19.97
N ASP A 5 20.71 -9.99 20.65
CA ASP A 5 20.09 -11.15 20.00
C ASP A 5 18.74 -10.67 19.45
N HIS A 6 18.72 -10.28 18.18
CA HIS A 6 17.49 -9.99 17.44
C HIS A 6 16.75 -11.31 17.21
N ARG A 7 16.14 -11.86 18.27
CA ARG A 7 15.35 -13.07 18.18
C ARG A 7 14.15 -12.81 17.26
N VAL A 8 14.01 -13.66 16.25
CA VAL A 8 12.84 -13.71 15.37
C VAL A 8 11.61 -13.90 16.24
N SER A 9 10.72 -12.91 16.27
CA SER A 9 9.48 -12.99 17.07
C SER A 9 8.38 -13.71 16.30
N GLY A 10 7.43 -14.33 17.02
CA GLY A 10 6.26 -14.94 16.37
C GLY A 10 5.43 -13.96 15.53
N ALA A 11 5.44 -12.66 15.85
CA ALA A 11 4.79 -11.64 15.04
C ALA A 11 5.53 -11.35 13.73
N LEU A 12 6.87 -11.41 13.75
CA LEU A 12 7.66 -11.30 12.52
C LEU A 12 7.41 -12.51 11.61
N ILE A 13 7.40 -13.72 12.16
CA ILE A 13 7.06 -14.94 11.41
C ILE A 13 5.65 -14.82 10.83
N GLY A 14 4.67 -14.44 11.66
CA GLY A 14 3.28 -14.25 11.22
C GLY A 14 3.12 -13.19 10.14
N TRP A 15 3.83 -12.07 10.24
CA TRP A 15 3.81 -11.02 9.23
C TRP A 15 4.46 -11.47 7.92
N VAL A 16 5.64 -12.10 7.95
CA VAL A 16 6.31 -12.63 6.75
C VAL A 16 5.45 -13.70 6.07
N ALA A 17 4.90 -14.64 6.85
CA ALA A 17 4.03 -15.68 6.33
C ALA A 17 2.77 -15.08 5.69
N PHE A 18 2.15 -14.10 6.33
CA PHE A 18 0.98 -13.42 5.80
C PHE A 18 1.29 -12.69 4.49
N VAL A 19 2.37 -11.90 4.43
CA VAL A 19 2.83 -11.23 3.20
C VAL A 19 3.05 -12.26 2.10
N ALA A 20 3.79 -13.34 2.37
CA ALA A 20 4.10 -14.34 1.36
C ALA A 20 2.84 -15.03 0.82
N ILE A 21 1.93 -15.46 1.70
CA ILE A 21 0.66 -16.09 1.29
C ILE A 21 -0.18 -15.09 0.50
N PHE A 22 -0.30 -13.85 0.97
CA PHE A 22 -1.13 -12.85 0.30
C PHE A 22 -0.57 -12.48 -1.08
N SER A 23 0.75 -12.34 -1.22
CA SER A 23 1.42 -12.18 -2.52
C SER A 23 1.12 -13.35 -3.46
N ILE A 24 1.27 -14.60 -3.00
CA ILE A 24 0.96 -15.78 -3.81
C ILE A 24 -0.49 -15.74 -4.28
N LEU A 25 -1.44 -15.44 -3.38
CA LEU A 25 -2.85 -15.36 -3.74
C LEU A 25 -3.12 -14.26 -4.77
N ASN A 26 -2.49 -13.08 -4.65
CA ASN A 26 -2.67 -12.01 -5.63
C ASN A 26 -2.07 -12.36 -7.00
N TYR A 27 -0.90 -13.01 -7.07
CA TYR A 27 -0.33 -13.47 -8.34
C TYR A 27 -1.14 -14.62 -8.96
N VAL A 28 -1.63 -15.56 -8.15
CA VAL A 28 -2.55 -16.61 -8.63
C VAL A 28 -3.82 -15.97 -9.19
N ALA A 29 -4.46 -15.06 -8.45
CA ALA A 29 -5.65 -14.36 -8.91
C ALA A 29 -5.39 -13.58 -10.21
N ARG A 30 -4.20 -12.97 -10.36
CA ARG A 30 -3.77 -12.26 -11.57
C ARG A 30 -3.66 -13.18 -12.79
N PHE A 31 -2.97 -14.31 -12.66
CA PHE A 31 -2.64 -15.17 -13.79
C PHE A 31 -3.67 -16.26 -14.10
N SER A 32 -4.53 -16.62 -13.14
CA SER A 32 -5.58 -17.63 -13.33
C SER A 32 -7.00 -17.08 -13.21
N GLY A 33 -7.18 -15.84 -12.73
CA GLY A 33 -8.49 -15.21 -12.60
C GLY A 33 -8.99 -14.61 -13.92
N PRO A 34 -10.30 -14.31 -13.99
CA PRO A 34 -10.83 -13.57 -15.12
C PRO A 34 -10.27 -12.15 -15.14
N THR A 35 -10.12 -11.58 -16.33
CA THR A 35 -9.78 -10.17 -16.49
C THR A 35 -10.84 -9.31 -15.79
N PRO A 36 -10.45 -8.34 -14.95
CA PRO A 36 -11.40 -7.44 -14.32
C PRO A 36 -12.24 -6.69 -15.37
N PRO A 37 -13.55 -6.51 -15.15
CA PRO A 37 -14.38 -5.76 -16.08
C PRO A 37 -14.01 -4.28 -16.09
N ALA A 38 -14.20 -3.60 -17.24
CA ALA A 38 -13.85 -2.18 -17.38
C ALA A 38 -14.63 -1.25 -16.43
N ASP A 39 -15.74 -1.72 -15.86
CA ASP A 39 -16.61 -0.96 -14.97
C ASP A 39 -16.44 -1.33 -13.49
N VAL A 40 -15.31 -1.94 -13.09
CA VAL A 40 -15.01 -2.33 -11.69
C VAL A 40 -15.36 -1.23 -10.69
N ALA A 41 -14.98 0.02 -10.97
CA ALA A 41 -15.23 1.17 -10.08
C ALA A 41 -16.72 1.51 -9.91
N TYR A 42 -17.58 1.05 -10.82
CA TYR A 42 -19.02 1.34 -10.86
C TYR A 42 -19.88 0.15 -10.42
N ARG A 43 -19.29 -0.87 -9.78
CA ARG A 43 -19.97 -2.08 -9.33
C ARG A 43 -19.99 -2.19 -7.80
N TRP A 44 -21.15 -2.50 -7.23
CA TRP A 44 -21.29 -2.72 -5.79
C TRP A 44 -20.46 -3.90 -5.31
N GLU A 45 -20.37 -4.96 -6.12
CA GLU A 45 -19.62 -6.16 -5.78
C GLU A 45 -18.13 -5.87 -5.61
N SER A 46 -17.56 -4.97 -6.43
CA SER A 46 -16.17 -4.53 -6.31
C SER A 46 -15.92 -3.83 -4.99
N SER A 47 -16.77 -2.86 -4.64
CA SER A 47 -16.66 -2.09 -3.40
C SER A 47 -16.82 -2.98 -2.17
N ILE A 48 -17.83 -3.85 -2.18
CA ILE A 48 -18.08 -4.81 -1.08
C ILE A 48 -16.89 -5.78 -0.96
N GLY A 49 -16.43 -6.34 -2.08
CA GLY A 49 -15.28 -7.25 -2.11
C GLY A 49 -14.01 -6.61 -1.56
N ALA A 50 -13.70 -5.38 -1.98
CA ALA A 50 -12.56 -4.62 -1.47
C ALA A 50 -12.67 -4.37 0.04
N LEU A 51 -13.83 -3.94 0.54
CA LEU A 51 -14.05 -3.70 1.96
C LEU A 51 -13.92 -4.99 2.80
N VAL A 52 -14.46 -6.11 2.31
CA VAL A 52 -14.32 -7.42 2.97
C VAL A 52 -12.85 -7.83 3.01
N GLN A 53 -12.12 -7.72 1.89
CA GLN A 53 -10.70 -8.02 1.83
C GLN A 53 -9.90 -7.17 2.81
N PHE A 54 -10.09 -5.85 2.81
CA PHE A 54 -9.40 -4.96 3.74
C PHE A 54 -9.77 -5.22 5.21
N ALA A 55 -11.01 -5.60 5.51
CA ALA A 55 -11.40 -6.00 6.86
C ALA A 55 -10.69 -7.28 7.32
N LEU A 56 -10.53 -8.27 6.44
CA LEU A 56 -9.79 -9.51 6.71
C LEU A 56 -8.29 -9.23 6.92
N VAL A 57 -7.68 -8.43 6.04
CA VAL A 57 -6.29 -7.99 6.18
C VAL A 57 -6.09 -7.27 7.52
N LEU A 58 -6.96 -6.31 7.84
CA LEU A 58 -6.90 -5.58 9.11
C LEU A 58 -7.04 -6.51 10.32
N ALA A 59 -7.96 -7.49 10.27
CA ALA A 59 -8.12 -8.45 11.36
C ALA A 59 -6.84 -9.27 11.59
N ILE A 60 -6.18 -9.72 10.53
CA ILE A 60 -4.90 -10.44 10.61
C ILE A 60 -3.79 -9.54 11.16
N VAL A 61 -3.69 -8.29 10.69
CA VAL A 61 -2.71 -7.31 11.18
C VAL A 61 -2.92 -7.01 12.68
N LEU A 62 -4.18 -6.87 13.12
CA LEU A 62 -4.51 -6.67 14.53
C LEU A 62 -4.21 -7.90 15.39
N LEU A 63 -4.34 -9.11 14.83
CA LEU A 63 -3.94 -10.36 15.48
C LEU A 63 -2.42 -10.43 15.65
N ILE A 64 -1.64 -10.07 14.62
CA ILE A 64 -0.17 -9.96 14.68
C ILE A 64 0.25 -8.95 15.74
N ALA A 65 -0.50 -7.85 15.88
CA ALA A 65 -0.25 -6.80 16.87
C ALA A 65 -0.70 -7.16 18.30
N ARG A 66 -1.33 -8.33 18.52
CA ARG A 66 -1.85 -8.71 19.84
C ARG A 66 -0.74 -8.71 20.91
N GLY A 67 -1.06 -8.14 22.07
CA GLY A 67 -0.12 -8.02 23.20
C GLY A 67 0.88 -6.86 23.08
N ARG A 68 0.77 -6.01 22.04
CA ARG A 68 1.63 -4.83 21.85
C ARG A 68 0.84 -3.53 22.03
N SER A 69 1.54 -2.46 22.40
CA SER A 69 1.00 -1.10 22.34
C SER A 69 0.70 -0.74 20.88
N ARG A 70 -0.59 -0.64 20.52
CA ARG A 70 -1.02 -0.28 19.15
C ARG A 70 -0.44 1.05 18.70
N ARG A 71 -0.37 2.02 19.62
CA ARG A 71 0.16 3.35 19.34
C ARG A 71 1.63 3.31 18.90
N GLU A 72 2.45 2.53 19.60
CA GLU A 72 3.88 2.42 19.30
C GLU A 72 4.14 1.52 18.11
N PHE A 73 3.49 0.34 18.10
CA PHE A 73 3.68 -0.68 17.08
C PHE A 73 3.27 -0.20 15.68
N PHE A 74 2.19 0.56 15.58
CA PHE A 74 1.75 1.16 14.31
C PHE A 74 2.25 2.58 14.10
N ALA A 75 3.02 3.15 15.04
CA ALA A 75 3.48 4.54 14.99
C ALA A 75 2.35 5.58 14.81
N LEU A 76 1.26 5.41 15.57
CA LEU A 76 0.12 6.33 15.62
C LEU A 76 0.46 7.56 16.45
N ARG A 77 1.32 8.42 15.90
CA ARG A 77 1.81 9.65 16.52
C ARG A 77 1.99 10.73 15.45
N LEU A 78 1.97 11.99 15.85
CA LEU A 78 2.27 13.09 14.93
C LEU A 78 3.71 12.98 14.39
N PRO A 79 3.97 13.40 13.15
CA PRO A 79 5.31 13.39 12.59
C PRO A 79 6.20 14.39 13.31
N THR A 80 7.50 14.10 13.33
CA THR A 80 8.54 15.00 13.86
C THR A 80 8.56 16.36 13.15
N SER A 81 8.27 16.38 11.84
CA SER A 81 8.14 17.60 11.04
C SER A 81 7.23 17.39 9.83
N TRP A 82 6.17 18.20 9.72
CA TRP A 82 5.29 18.22 8.54
C TRP A 82 5.99 18.78 7.30
N GLY A 83 6.90 19.73 7.45
CA GLY A 83 7.68 20.26 6.33
C GLY A 83 8.57 19.17 5.71
N GLN A 84 9.29 18.41 6.54
CA GLN A 84 10.08 17.29 6.06
C GLN A 84 9.20 16.20 5.42
N ALA A 85 8.04 15.91 6.01
CA ALA A 85 7.09 14.96 5.44
C ALA A 85 6.65 15.40 4.04
N ALA A 86 6.24 16.65 3.87
CA ALA A 86 5.82 17.20 2.59
C ALA A 86 6.95 17.17 1.55
N THR A 87 8.18 17.56 1.90
CA THR A 87 9.33 17.50 0.99
C THR A 87 9.59 16.07 0.49
N ILE A 88 9.58 15.10 1.40
CA ILE A 88 9.77 13.69 1.03
C ILE A 88 8.61 13.21 0.16
N SER A 89 7.37 13.53 0.50
CA SER A 89 6.19 13.15 -0.28
C SER A 89 6.26 13.68 -1.71
N VAL A 90 6.63 14.96 -1.90
CA VAL A 90 6.82 15.54 -3.24
C VAL A 90 7.94 14.83 -4.00
N ALA A 91 9.07 14.56 -3.34
CA ALA A 91 10.18 13.84 -3.97
C ALA A 91 9.78 12.41 -4.39
N VAL A 92 8.97 11.72 -3.58
CA VAL A 92 8.44 10.39 -3.91
C VAL A 92 7.52 10.46 -5.13
N VAL A 93 6.58 11.40 -5.17
CA VAL A 93 5.67 11.57 -6.31
C VAL A 93 6.45 11.89 -7.59
N VAL A 94 7.38 12.84 -7.53
CA VAL A 94 8.23 13.19 -8.68
C VAL A 94 9.05 11.99 -9.14
N GLY A 95 9.65 11.24 -8.22
CA GLY A 95 10.41 10.02 -8.53
C GLY A 95 9.54 8.98 -9.25
N ILE A 96 8.32 8.75 -8.77
CA ILE A 96 7.37 7.82 -9.39
C ILE A 96 6.98 8.27 -10.79
N LEU A 97 6.68 9.56 -10.99
CA LEU A 97 6.35 10.10 -12.30
C LEU A 97 7.52 9.92 -13.28
N LEU A 98 8.76 10.16 -12.84
CA LEU A 98 9.94 9.95 -13.69
C LEU A 98 10.12 8.46 -14.06
N ILE A 99 9.91 7.55 -13.10
CA ILE A 99 9.97 6.10 -13.35
C ILE A 99 8.86 5.70 -14.32
N ALA A 100 7.63 6.14 -14.09
CA ALA A 100 6.48 5.86 -14.96
C ALA A 100 6.73 6.35 -16.39
N GLN A 101 7.18 7.59 -16.57
CA GLN A 101 7.52 8.15 -17.89
C GLN A 101 8.63 7.37 -18.59
N THR A 102 9.63 6.88 -17.85
CA THR A 102 10.74 6.09 -18.42
C THR A 102 10.27 4.70 -18.87
N LEU A 103 9.32 4.12 -18.14
CA LEU A 103 8.83 2.76 -18.37
C LEU A 103 7.62 2.69 -19.31
N ALA A 104 6.91 3.80 -19.54
CA ALA A 104 5.71 3.87 -20.38
C ALA A 104 5.82 3.21 -21.77
N PRO A 105 6.99 3.22 -22.47
CA PRO A 105 7.11 2.52 -23.75
C PRO A 105 7.13 0.98 -23.65
N PHE A 106 7.29 0.43 -22.44
CA PHE A 106 7.57 -0.99 -22.22
C PHE A 106 6.50 -1.71 -21.40
N VAL A 107 5.73 -0.98 -20.58
CA VAL A 107 4.76 -1.54 -19.65
C VAL A 107 3.51 -0.66 -19.55
N ASP A 108 2.38 -1.29 -19.24
CA ASP A 108 1.09 -0.67 -18.92
C ASP A 108 0.60 -1.08 -17.52
N PRO A 109 1.18 -0.50 -16.45
CA PRO A 109 0.79 -0.79 -15.06
C PRO A 109 -0.67 -0.48 -14.75
N GLU A 110 -1.25 0.54 -15.39
CA GLU A 110 -2.62 0.97 -15.15
C GLU A 110 -3.61 0.00 -15.77
N GLY A 111 -3.37 -0.40 -17.02
CA GLY A 111 -4.11 -1.46 -17.69
C GLY A 111 -3.97 -2.80 -17.00
N GLU A 112 -2.76 -3.15 -16.53
CA GLU A 112 -2.56 -4.33 -15.70
C GLU A 112 -3.38 -4.19 -14.40
N GLN A 113 -3.30 -3.09 -13.68
CA GLN A 113 -4.00 -2.93 -12.40
C GLN A 113 -5.52 -3.02 -12.57
N GLY A 114 -6.09 -2.41 -13.62
CA GLY A 114 -7.51 -2.53 -13.98
C GLY A 114 -8.48 -1.97 -12.94
N LEU A 115 -8.00 -1.10 -12.03
CA LEU A 115 -8.80 -0.45 -10.99
C LEU A 115 -9.14 1.00 -11.31
N ILE A 116 -8.41 1.63 -12.23
CA ILE A 116 -8.62 3.01 -12.64
C ILE A 116 -9.67 2.99 -13.76
N PRO A 117 -10.86 3.60 -13.58
CA PRO A 117 -11.84 3.71 -14.66
C PRO A 117 -11.29 4.61 -15.78
N THR A 118 -11.72 4.38 -17.00
CA THR A 118 -11.31 5.16 -18.19
C THR A 118 -12.45 6.01 -18.76
N TYR A 119 -13.50 6.24 -17.96
CA TYR A 119 -14.68 7.01 -18.33
C TYR A 119 -15.43 7.45 -17.08
N TRP A 120 -16.26 8.48 -17.22
CA TRP A 120 -17.20 8.93 -16.19
C TRP A 120 -18.62 8.43 -16.44
N ASP A 121 -19.30 7.95 -15.38
CA ASP A 121 -20.71 7.54 -15.43
C ASP A 121 -21.54 8.22 -14.32
N ALA A 122 -22.29 9.25 -14.72
CA ALA A 122 -23.17 10.00 -13.82
C ALA A 122 -24.34 9.16 -13.28
N GLY A 123 -24.71 8.06 -13.93
CA GLY A 123 -25.77 7.16 -13.48
C GLY A 123 -25.35 6.25 -12.32
N ARG A 124 -24.04 6.10 -12.07
CA ARG A 124 -23.48 5.17 -11.07
C ARG A 124 -22.57 5.85 -10.04
N ILE A 125 -22.88 7.12 -9.72
CA ILE A 125 -22.10 7.93 -8.76
C ILE A 125 -22.00 7.27 -7.38
N ALA A 126 -23.07 6.63 -6.90
CA ALA A 126 -23.06 5.99 -5.58
C ALA A 126 -22.07 4.80 -5.52
N GLN A 127 -22.02 3.99 -6.57
CA GLN A 127 -21.09 2.87 -6.72
C GLN A 127 -19.65 3.37 -6.78
N PHE A 128 -19.42 4.39 -7.61
CA PHE A 128 -18.11 5.04 -7.72
C PHE A 128 -17.65 5.64 -6.39
N ALA A 129 -18.53 6.34 -5.68
CA ALA A 129 -18.20 6.92 -4.37
C ALA A 129 -17.85 5.84 -3.33
N ALA A 130 -18.56 4.71 -3.35
CA ALA A 130 -18.25 3.58 -2.47
C ALA A 130 -16.90 2.93 -2.82
N PHE A 131 -16.61 2.77 -4.11
CA PHE A 131 -15.33 2.26 -4.59
C PHE A 131 -14.18 3.20 -4.23
N ALA A 132 -14.35 4.49 -4.52
CA ALA A 132 -13.41 5.56 -4.19
C ALA A 132 -13.14 5.59 -2.68
N PHE A 133 -14.16 5.48 -1.82
CA PHE A 133 -13.97 5.39 -0.37
C PHE A 133 -13.12 4.15 0.02
N ALA A 134 -13.40 2.99 -0.56
CA ALA A 134 -12.64 1.78 -0.30
C ALA A 134 -11.16 1.93 -0.69
N VAL A 135 -10.87 2.48 -1.87
CA VAL A 135 -9.49 2.54 -2.42
C VAL A 135 -8.70 3.78 -2.01
N ILE A 136 -9.35 4.90 -1.68
CA ILE A 136 -8.68 6.16 -1.27
C ILE A 136 -8.53 6.24 0.24
N ILE A 137 -9.46 5.66 1.01
CA ILE A 137 -9.47 5.79 2.47
C ILE A 137 -9.14 4.47 3.14
N VAL A 138 -9.96 3.44 2.91
CA VAL A 138 -9.83 2.17 3.66
C VAL A 138 -8.54 1.43 3.30
N GLY A 139 -8.26 1.27 2.01
CA GLY A 139 -7.05 0.60 1.51
C GLY A 139 -5.77 1.23 2.06
N PRO A 140 -5.52 2.53 1.82
CA PRO A 140 -4.35 3.21 2.36
C PRO A 140 -4.21 3.09 3.88
N ILE A 141 -5.30 3.19 4.65
CA ILE A 141 -5.19 3.00 6.11
C ILE A 141 -4.73 1.57 6.46
N VAL A 142 -5.38 0.56 5.88
CA VAL A 142 -5.12 -0.86 6.20
C VAL A 142 -3.73 -1.29 5.72
N GLU A 143 -3.35 -0.90 4.51
CA GLU A 143 -2.05 -1.22 3.94
C GLU A 143 -0.92 -0.52 4.69
N GLU A 144 -1.06 0.76 5.03
CA GLU A 144 -0.02 1.46 5.80
C GLU A 144 0.11 0.85 7.21
N LEU A 145 -0.99 0.45 7.87
CA LEU A 145 -0.94 -0.30 9.13
C LEU A 145 -0.19 -1.64 8.99
N MET A 146 -0.41 -2.37 7.90
CA MET A 146 0.27 -3.63 7.60
C MET A 146 1.77 -3.42 7.35
N PHE A 147 2.12 -2.43 6.55
CA PHE A 147 3.48 -2.26 6.03
C PHE A 147 4.31 -1.28 6.86
N ARG A 148 3.88 -0.03 7.03
CA ARG A 148 4.64 1.05 7.70
C ARG A 148 4.42 1.05 9.22
N GLY A 149 3.32 0.45 9.65
CA GLY A 149 3.07 0.10 11.04
C GLY A 149 3.77 -1.21 11.42
N ALA A 150 3.08 -2.33 11.22
CA ALA A 150 3.56 -3.66 11.65
C ALA A 150 4.88 -4.06 10.99
N GLY A 151 4.94 -4.11 9.66
CA GLY A 151 6.14 -4.57 8.94
C GLY A 151 7.39 -3.78 9.28
N PHE A 152 7.30 -2.45 9.26
CA PHE A 152 8.43 -1.57 9.56
C PHE A 152 8.90 -1.76 11.00
N SER A 153 7.98 -1.74 11.98
CA SER A 153 8.33 -1.94 13.39
C SER A 153 8.91 -3.32 13.68
N LEU A 154 8.53 -4.36 12.92
CA LEU A 154 9.06 -5.70 13.06
C LEU A 154 10.44 -5.88 12.42
N LEU A 155 10.74 -5.13 11.36
CA LEU A 155 12.01 -5.21 10.63
C LEU A 155 13.06 -4.19 11.09
N GLU A 156 12.65 -3.06 11.68
CA GLU A 156 13.55 -2.00 12.17
C GLU A 156 14.63 -2.49 13.16
N PRO A 157 14.36 -3.48 14.05
CA PRO A 157 15.41 -4.05 14.89
C PRO A 157 16.60 -4.63 14.11
N PHE A 158 16.38 -5.09 12.88
CA PHE A 158 17.44 -5.61 11.99
C PHE A 158 18.12 -4.51 11.15
N GLY A 159 17.81 -3.25 11.43
CA GLY A 159 18.37 -2.07 10.76
C GLY A 159 17.33 -1.28 9.97
N ARG A 160 17.47 0.05 9.99
CA ARG A 160 16.56 0.97 9.30
C ARG A 160 16.41 0.65 7.81
N TRP A 161 17.53 0.36 7.12
CA TRP A 161 17.49 0.07 5.69
C TRP A 161 16.91 -1.31 5.39
N THR A 162 17.08 -2.28 6.28
CA THR A 162 16.38 -3.58 6.20
C THR A 162 14.87 -3.37 6.25
N ALA A 163 14.37 -2.50 7.14
CA ALA A 163 12.95 -2.15 7.20
C ALA A 163 12.48 -1.40 5.94
N VAL A 164 13.23 -0.39 5.49
CA VAL A 164 12.87 0.38 4.29
C VAL A 164 12.78 -0.52 3.05
N ILE A 165 13.83 -1.31 2.78
CA ILE A 165 13.90 -2.17 1.61
C ILE A 165 12.91 -3.33 1.74
N GLY A 166 12.91 -4.02 2.88
CA GLY A 166 12.05 -5.18 3.11
C GLY A 166 10.56 -4.86 3.01
N VAL A 167 10.11 -3.77 3.65
CA VAL A 167 8.70 -3.34 3.58
C VAL A 167 8.36 -2.77 2.20
N GLY A 168 9.26 -2.01 1.59
CA GLY A 168 9.00 -1.41 0.27
C GLY A 168 8.86 -2.45 -0.84
N VAL A 169 9.75 -3.46 -0.85
CA VAL A 169 9.66 -4.59 -1.78
C VAL A 169 8.45 -5.47 -1.47
N ALA A 170 8.19 -5.78 -0.20
CA ALA A 170 7.01 -6.55 0.20
C ALA A 170 5.71 -5.87 -0.26
N PHE A 171 5.64 -4.53 -0.16
CA PHE A 171 4.51 -3.75 -0.65
C PHE A 171 4.33 -3.93 -2.16
N GLY A 172 5.37 -3.76 -2.97
CA GLY A 172 5.31 -4.01 -4.42
C GLY A 172 4.86 -5.43 -4.77
N VAL A 173 5.49 -6.43 -4.15
CA VAL A 173 5.22 -7.85 -4.44
C VAL A 173 3.81 -8.26 -4.03
N VAL A 174 3.22 -7.71 -2.97
CA VAL A 174 1.87 -8.08 -2.55
C VAL A 174 0.81 -7.71 -3.59
N HIS A 175 1.05 -6.72 -4.45
CA HIS A 175 0.04 -6.25 -5.40
C HIS A 175 -0.22 -7.23 -6.55
N GLY A 176 0.66 -8.23 -6.76
CA GLY A 176 0.48 -9.20 -7.85
C GLY A 176 0.50 -8.57 -9.24
N LEU A 177 1.25 -7.47 -9.39
CA LEU A 177 1.45 -6.74 -10.64
C LEU A 177 2.87 -7.03 -11.13
N LEU A 178 3.03 -7.51 -12.36
CA LEU A 178 4.33 -7.74 -12.98
C LEU A 178 4.83 -6.48 -13.68
N GLU A 179 3.96 -5.85 -14.48
CA GLU A 179 4.24 -4.61 -15.20
C GLU A 179 4.31 -3.42 -14.23
N GLY A 180 3.41 -3.39 -13.25
CA GLY A 180 3.42 -2.37 -12.19
C GLY A 180 4.48 -2.57 -11.10
N LEU A 181 5.17 -3.72 -11.04
CA LEU A 181 6.09 -4.05 -9.95
C LEU A 181 7.14 -2.97 -9.66
N PRO A 182 7.85 -2.41 -10.67
CA PRO A 182 8.89 -1.41 -10.42
C PRO A 182 8.33 -0.13 -9.80
N ILE A 183 7.17 0.32 -10.28
CA ILE A 183 6.52 1.57 -9.84
C ILE A 183 5.99 1.41 -8.41
N ILE A 184 5.22 0.35 -8.15
CA ILE A 184 4.63 0.12 -6.83
C ILE A 184 5.72 -0.19 -5.80
N THR A 185 6.79 -0.90 -6.17
CA THR A 185 7.95 -1.09 -5.29
C THR A 185 8.63 0.25 -4.97
N ALA A 186 8.86 1.11 -5.97
CA ALA A 186 9.43 2.44 -5.74
C ALA A 186 8.55 3.29 -4.82
N PHE A 187 7.23 3.23 -4.97
CA PHE A 187 6.29 3.89 -4.06
C PHE A 187 6.37 3.35 -2.64
N GLY A 188 6.38 2.01 -2.49
CA GLY A 188 6.53 1.34 -1.21
C GLY A 188 7.84 1.71 -0.50
N LEU A 189 8.96 1.79 -1.23
CA LEU A 189 10.24 2.27 -0.71
C LEU A 189 10.17 3.73 -0.26
N GLY A 190 9.52 4.59 -1.05
CA GLY A 190 9.31 6.00 -0.73
C GLY A 190 8.51 6.20 0.56
N LEU A 191 7.41 5.47 0.72
CA LEU A 191 6.57 5.51 1.92
C LEU A 191 7.29 4.92 3.15
N ALA A 192 8.06 3.84 2.97
CA ALA A 192 8.87 3.29 4.05
C ALA A 192 10.00 4.26 4.47
N TYR A 193 10.61 4.96 3.51
CA TYR A 193 11.57 6.02 3.81
C TYR A 193 10.90 7.18 4.54
N LEU A 194 9.73 7.64 4.10
CA LEU A 194 8.93 8.67 4.77
C LEU A 194 8.62 8.28 6.22
N ARG A 195 8.19 7.03 6.46
CA ARG A 195 7.98 6.47 7.80
C ARG A 195 9.26 6.49 8.64
N SER A 196 10.41 6.17 8.04
CA SER A 196 11.71 6.15 8.74
C SER A 196 12.16 7.54 9.22
N ARG A 197 11.80 8.60 8.47
CA ARG A 197 12.21 9.99 8.75
C ARG A 197 11.24 10.71 9.68
N THR A 198 9.95 10.45 9.53
CA THR A 198 8.89 11.15 10.28
C THR A 198 8.48 10.45 11.57
N GLN A 199 8.84 9.16 11.71
CA GLN A 199 8.44 8.32 12.84
C GLN A 199 6.93 8.20 13.06
N SER A 200 6.15 8.44 11.99
CA SER A 200 4.70 8.55 11.99
C SER A 200 4.08 7.80 10.83
N LEU A 201 2.91 7.22 11.08
CA LEU A 201 2.08 6.60 10.04
C LEU A 201 1.29 7.62 9.22
N TYR A 202 0.88 8.75 9.83
CA TYR A 202 -0.09 9.66 9.22
C TYR A 202 0.37 10.27 7.90
N PRO A 203 1.63 10.75 7.74
CA PRO A 203 2.07 11.23 6.44
C PRO A 203 2.06 10.16 5.35
N CYS A 204 2.29 8.89 5.71
CA CYS A 204 2.29 7.79 4.76
C CYS A 204 0.87 7.50 4.28
N VAL A 205 -0.11 7.46 5.19
CA VAL A 205 -1.54 7.34 4.85
C VAL A 205 -1.96 8.50 3.96
N LEU A 206 -1.61 9.75 4.30
CA LEU A 206 -1.99 10.92 3.51
C LEU A 206 -1.39 10.90 2.10
N LEU A 207 -0.11 10.57 1.95
CA LEU A 207 0.52 10.45 0.64
C LEU A 207 -0.12 9.33 -0.18
N HIS A 208 -0.36 8.18 0.42
CA HIS A 208 -0.98 7.03 -0.24
C HIS A 208 -2.42 7.34 -0.68
N SER A 209 -3.25 7.89 0.21
CA SER A 209 -4.59 8.36 -0.13
C SER A 209 -4.58 9.40 -1.25
N ALA A 210 -3.67 10.37 -1.21
CA ALA A 210 -3.56 11.40 -2.25
C ALA A 210 -3.15 10.81 -3.61
N PHE A 211 -2.23 9.83 -3.61
CA PHE A 211 -1.81 9.14 -4.83
C PHE A 211 -2.97 8.38 -5.46
N ASN A 212 -3.71 7.59 -4.66
CA ASN A 212 -4.88 6.85 -5.15
C ASN A 212 -6.00 7.79 -5.62
N ALA A 213 -6.23 8.89 -4.89
CA ALA A 213 -7.22 9.89 -5.29
C ALA A 213 -6.86 10.55 -6.63
N ALA A 214 -5.58 10.89 -6.83
CA ALA A 214 -5.12 11.45 -8.09
C ALA A 214 -5.30 10.46 -9.25
N GLY A 215 -4.95 9.19 -9.07
CA GLY A 215 -5.17 8.15 -10.08
C GLY A 215 -6.64 8.00 -10.47
N LEU A 216 -7.54 7.89 -9.49
CA LEU A 216 -8.98 7.80 -9.76
C LEU A 216 -9.52 9.06 -10.44
N ALA A 217 -9.09 10.25 -10.02
CA ALA A 217 -9.54 11.51 -10.59
C ALA A 217 -9.08 11.69 -12.03
N LEU A 218 -7.85 11.29 -12.36
CA LEU A 218 -7.33 11.32 -13.73
C LEU A 218 -8.10 10.35 -14.63
N GLY A 219 -8.36 9.12 -14.17
CA GLY A 219 -9.06 8.11 -14.96
C GLY A 219 -10.48 8.50 -15.38
N VAL A 220 -11.22 9.21 -14.53
CA VAL A 220 -12.57 9.70 -14.88
C VAL A 220 -12.57 11.02 -15.67
N ALA A 221 -11.42 11.68 -15.81
CA ALA A 221 -11.29 12.94 -16.52
C ALA A 221 -10.89 12.77 -18.00
N THR A 222 -10.46 11.57 -18.38
CA THR A 222 -10.13 11.15 -19.75
C THR A 222 -11.31 10.45 -20.42
#